data_AF-A0A2H9ZYZ3-F1
#
_entry.id   AF-A0A2H9ZYZ3-F1
#
_cell.length_a   1.000
_cell.length_b   1.000
_cell.length_c   1.000
_cell.angle_alpha   90.00
_cell.angle_beta   90.00
_cell.angle_gamma   90.00
#
_symmetry.space_group_name_H-M   'P 1'
#
loop_
_entity.id
_entity.type
_entity.pdbx_description
1 polymer ?
#
loop_
_entity_poly.entity_id
_entity_poly.type
_entity_poly.pdbx_seq_one_letter_code
_entity_poly.pdbx_strand_id
1 'polypeptide(L)'
;MAASYLLPVLLLGTSVAALMTSAQPIVRFLSPFYEVDRNDRTFDLVIAAALQEYNSNAYANSHPFFHKLRALSVLRSMMVVGVPAVVPAVVPYIPRVAYMFILNLGGQMLYPGQQPGGPAVVVRINLAFWVNLPLYAANIISGTFSSGVVD
;
A
#
# COMPACT_ATOMS: atom_id res chain seq x y z
N MET A 1 -6.46 -46.48 -21.62
CA MET A 1 -7.01 -45.10 -21.50
C MET A 1 -6.66 -44.53 -20.12
N ALA A 2 -5.46 -44.01 -19.92
CA ALA A 2 -5.03 -43.43 -18.63
C ALA A 2 -4.28 -42.09 -18.77
N ALA A 3 -3.96 -41.65 -19.99
CA ALA A 3 -3.14 -40.46 -20.23
C ALA A 3 -3.92 -39.13 -20.23
N SER A 4 -5.26 -39.16 -20.28
CA SER A 4 -6.11 -37.96 -20.40
C SER A 4 -6.36 -37.22 -19.09
N TYR A 5 -6.05 -37.82 -17.93
CA TYR A 5 -6.28 -37.22 -16.60
C TYR A 5 -5.03 -36.52 -16.03
N LEU A 6 -3.86 -36.69 -16.66
CA LEU A 6 -2.60 -36.10 -16.19
C LEU A 6 -2.43 -34.64 -16.60
N LEU A 7 -2.99 -34.23 -17.74
CA LEU A 7 -2.85 -32.87 -18.26
C LEU A 7 -3.49 -31.79 -17.34
N PRO A 8 -4.71 -31.97 -16.83
CA PRO A 8 -5.34 -30.98 -15.94
C PRO A 8 -4.63 -30.87 -14.58
N VAL A 9 -4.11 -32.00 -14.06
CA VAL A 9 -3.39 -32.04 -12.78
C VAL A 9 -2.04 -31.35 -12.89
N LEU A 10 -1.34 -31.51 -14.03
CA LEU A 10 -0.11 -30.77 -14.33
C LEU A 10 -0.37 -29.26 -14.46
N LEU A 11 -1.48 -28.86 -15.09
CA LEU A 11 -1.86 -27.45 -15.22
C LEU A 11 -2.26 -26.81 -13.87
N LEU A 12 -2.90 -27.56 -12.98
CA LEU A 12 -3.19 -27.13 -11.61
C LEU A 12 -1.91 -27.05 -10.76
N GLY A 13 -0.99 -28.01 -10.89
CA GLY A 13 0.29 -28.00 -10.19
C GLY A 13 1.18 -26.83 -10.61
N THR A 14 1.21 -26.48 -11.90
CA THR A 14 2.00 -25.34 -12.40
C THR A 14 1.39 -23.99 -12.04
N SER A 15 0.06 -23.87 -11.99
CA SER A 15 -0.61 -22.63 -11.57
C SER A 15 -0.45 -22.38 -10.06
N VAL A 16 -0.44 -23.42 -9.22
CA VAL A 16 -0.10 -23.28 -7.78
C VAL A 16 1.37 -22.93 -7.59
N ALA A 17 2.29 -23.52 -8.36
CA ALA A 17 3.71 -23.13 -8.33
C ALA A 17 3.95 -21.69 -8.83
N ALA A 18 3.20 -21.24 -9.85
CA ALA A 18 3.21 -19.85 -10.33
C ALA A 18 2.63 -18.88 -9.28
N LEU A 19 1.60 -19.30 -8.55
CA LEU A 19 1.05 -18.51 -7.43
C LEU A 19 2.07 -18.41 -6.28
N MET A 20 2.72 -19.52 -5.94
CA MET A 20 3.76 -19.61 -4.90
C MET A 20 5.05 -18.85 -5.27
N THR A 21 5.35 -18.69 -6.57
CA THR A 21 6.48 -17.87 -7.05
C THR A 21 6.15 -16.38 -7.15
N SER A 22 4.90 -15.96 -6.95
CA SER A 22 4.53 -14.53 -6.91
C SER A 22 4.58 -13.90 -5.53
N ALA A 23 4.75 -14.70 -4.47
CA ALA A 23 4.91 -14.23 -3.08
C ALA A 23 6.40 -14.04 -2.70
N GLN A 24 7.22 -13.51 -3.61
CA GLN A 24 8.65 -13.33 -3.32
C GLN A 24 8.86 -12.19 -2.30
N PRO A 25 9.72 -12.41 -1.28
CA PRO A 25 9.95 -11.44 -0.24
C PRO A 25 10.63 -10.19 -0.81
N ILE A 26 9.96 -9.05 -0.66
CA ILE A 26 10.56 -7.74 -0.90
C ILE A 26 11.74 -7.60 0.08
N VAL A 27 12.97 -7.70 -0.41
CA VAL A 27 14.17 -7.39 0.37
C VAL A 27 14.18 -5.87 0.59
N ARG A 28 13.90 -5.44 1.83
CA ARG A 28 13.78 -4.03 2.19
C ARG A 28 15.10 -3.51 2.73
N PHE A 29 15.77 -2.64 1.98
CA PHE A 29 16.80 -1.77 2.55
C PHE A 29 16.13 -0.46 2.95
N LEU A 30 15.91 -0.26 4.27
CA LEU A 30 15.23 0.92 4.80
C LEU A 30 16.25 1.99 5.19
N SER A 31 16.13 3.17 4.59
CA SER A 31 16.72 4.39 5.15
C SER A 31 15.94 4.83 6.39
N PRO A 32 16.53 5.59 7.33
CA PRO A 32 15.78 6.12 8.46
C PRO A 32 14.60 6.99 7.99
N PHE A 33 13.55 7.03 8.79
CA PHE A 33 12.40 7.88 8.51
C PHE A 33 12.73 9.34 8.79
N TYR A 34 12.38 10.20 7.84
CA TYR A 34 12.48 11.65 7.97
C TYR A 34 11.07 12.25 7.96
N GLU A 35 10.87 13.28 8.76
CA GLU A 35 9.63 14.04 8.72
C GLU A 35 9.55 14.84 7.41
N VAL A 36 8.37 14.77 6.77
CA VAL A 36 8.07 15.56 5.58
C VAL A 36 7.57 16.93 6.05
N ASP A 37 8.20 18.00 5.58
CA ASP A 37 7.77 19.36 5.87
C ASP A 37 6.32 19.58 5.41
N ARG A 38 5.52 20.28 6.21
CA ARG A 38 4.14 20.65 5.87
C ARG A 38 4.06 21.54 4.63
N ASN A 39 5.14 22.25 4.30
CA ASN A 39 5.24 23.09 3.10
C ASN A 39 5.70 22.31 1.86
N ASP A 40 6.14 21.05 2.01
CA ASP A 40 6.50 20.19 0.88
C ASP A 40 5.22 19.75 0.16
N ARG A 41 5.17 19.92 -1.16
CA ARG A 41 4.05 19.46 -2.00
C ARG A 41 3.72 17.97 -1.79
N THR A 42 4.73 17.17 -1.45
CA THR A 42 4.60 15.75 -1.09
C THR A 42 3.64 15.55 0.07
N PHE A 43 3.62 16.45 1.06
CA PHE A 43 2.85 16.32 2.29
C PHE A 43 1.35 16.21 2.04
N ASP A 44 0.77 17.13 1.28
CA ASP A 44 -0.66 17.09 0.99
C ASP A 44 -1.04 16.02 -0.02
N LEU A 45 -0.17 15.77 -1.01
CA LEU A 45 -0.42 14.76 -2.04
C LEU A 45 -0.47 13.34 -1.45
N VAL A 46 0.49 12.99 -0.58
CA VAL A 46 0.51 11.67 0.06
C VAL A 46 -0.69 11.48 0.98
N ILE A 47 -1.11 12.53 1.71
CA ILE A 47 -2.31 12.47 2.55
C ILE A 47 -3.57 12.29 1.70
N ALA A 48 -3.70 13.03 0.60
CA ALA A 48 -4.86 12.92 -0.29
C ALA A 48 -4.97 11.52 -0.89
N ALA A 49 -3.86 10.96 -1.38
CA ALA A 49 -3.82 9.59 -1.90
C ALA A 49 -4.16 8.55 -0.82
N ALA A 50 -3.61 8.70 0.40
CA ALA A 50 -3.88 7.82 1.52
C ALA A 50 -5.36 7.83 1.93
N LEU A 51 -5.97 9.01 2.01
CA LEU A 51 -7.38 9.16 2.37
C LEU A 51 -8.30 8.63 1.28
N GLN A 52 -7.96 8.84 0.01
CA GLN A 52 -8.73 8.30 -1.10
C GLN A 52 -8.75 6.77 -1.07
N GLU A 53 -7.60 6.12 -0.87
CA GLU A 53 -7.50 4.66 -0.78
C GLU A 53 -8.20 4.11 0.47
N TYR A 54 -8.03 4.77 1.63
CA TYR A 54 -8.71 4.37 2.86
C TYR A 54 -10.23 4.44 2.70
N ASN A 55 -10.75 5.57 2.21
CA ASN A 55 -12.19 5.81 2.13
C ASN A 55 -12.84 5.04 0.97
N SER A 56 -12.14 4.76 -0.13
CA SER A 56 -12.63 3.88 -1.19
C SER A 56 -12.80 2.45 -0.67
N ASN A 57 -11.82 1.95 0.10
CA ASN A 57 -11.89 0.63 0.72
C ASN A 57 -12.98 0.57 1.81
N ALA A 58 -13.13 1.63 2.62
CA ALA A 58 -14.19 1.72 3.62
C ALA A 58 -15.58 1.69 2.94
N TYR A 59 -15.76 2.45 1.86
CA TYR A 59 -17.00 2.47 1.08
C TYR A 59 -17.32 1.09 0.49
N ALA A 60 -16.33 0.43 -0.13
CA ALA A 60 -16.52 -0.90 -0.73
C ALA A 60 -16.95 -1.97 0.30
N ASN A 61 -16.52 -1.83 1.56
CA ASN A 61 -16.81 -2.78 2.64
C ASN A 61 -17.88 -2.30 3.64
N SER A 62 -18.61 -1.22 3.34
CA SER A 62 -19.63 -0.64 4.23
C SER A 62 -19.12 -0.29 5.64
N HIS A 63 -17.86 0.12 5.73
CA HIS A 63 -17.23 0.62 6.95
C HIS A 63 -17.33 2.15 7.06
N PRO A 64 -17.22 2.73 8.26
CA PRO A 64 -17.15 4.18 8.40
C PRO A 64 -15.91 4.73 7.69
N PHE A 65 -16.07 5.85 7.01
CA PHE A 65 -14.97 6.58 6.40
C PHE A 65 -14.27 7.47 7.41
N PHE A 66 -13.00 7.76 7.15
CA PHE A 66 -12.21 8.63 7.98
C PHE A 66 -12.24 10.07 7.44
N HIS A 67 -12.73 10.99 8.26
CA HIS A 67 -12.70 12.41 8.01
C HIS A 67 -11.49 13.05 8.73
N LYS A 68 -10.48 13.46 7.96
CA LYS A 68 -9.28 14.11 8.48
C LYS A 68 -9.61 15.49 9.05
N LEU A 69 -9.30 15.71 10.33
CA LEU A 69 -9.31 17.04 10.96
C LEU A 69 -7.91 17.67 10.94
N ARG A 70 -6.86 16.87 11.17
CA ARG A 70 -5.47 17.32 11.19
C ARG A 70 -4.49 16.22 10.80
N ALA A 71 -3.36 16.60 10.25
CA ALA A 71 -2.20 15.71 10.11
C ALA A 71 -1.29 15.89 11.33
N LEU A 72 -0.98 14.81 12.05
CA LEU A 72 -0.09 14.85 13.22
C LEU A 72 1.37 14.76 12.76
N SER A 73 1.67 13.77 11.92
CA SER A 73 3.00 13.58 11.34
C SER A 73 2.91 12.86 10.00
N VAL A 74 3.84 13.17 9.10
CA VAL A 74 4.06 12.42 7.87
C VAL A 74 5.55 12.09 7.81
N LEU A 75 5.87 10.80 7.85
CA LEU A 75 7.24 10.31 7.78
C LEU A 75 7.48 9.68 6.41
N ARG A 76 8.66 9.91 5.85
CA ARG A 76 9.10 9.33 4.58
C ARG A 76 10.42 8.60 4.79
N SER A 77 10.53 7.42 4.20
CA SER A 77 11.77 6.67 4.04
C SER A 77 11.92 6.26 2.58
N MET A 78 13.15 6.20 2.09
CA MET A 78 13.48 5.51 0.85
C MET A 78 13.69 4.03 1.13
N MET A 79 13.03 3.19 0.33
CA MET A 79 13.24 1.75 0.28
C MET A 79 13.70 1.31 -1.10
N VAL A 80 14.62 0.35 -1.15
CA VAL A 80 14.95 -0.37 -2.37
C VAL A 80 14.14 -1.65 -2.41
N VAL A 81 13.44 -1.90 -3.51
CA VAL A 81 12.62 -3.09 -3.77
C VAL A 81 13.23 -3.84 -4.94
N GLY A 82 13.59 -5.11 -4.74
CA GLY A 82 13.96 -6.01 -5.83
C GLY A 82 12.72 -6.45 -6.60
N VAL A 83 12.59 -6.03 -7.85
CA VAL A 83 11.51 -6.49 -8.74
C VAL A 83 12.07 -7.61 -9.64
N PRO A 84 11.40 -8.76 -9.76
CA PRO A 84 11.87 -9.83 -10.63
C PRO A 84 11.92 -9.34 -12.08
N ALA A 85 13.08 -9.43 -12.73
CA ALA A 85 13.15 -9.27 -14.17
C ALA A 85 12.53 -10.52 -14.80
N VAL A 86 11.55 -10.32 -15.69
CA VAL A 86 11.01 -11.41 -16.50
C VAL A 86 12.08 -11.77 -17.54
N VAL A 87 12.99 -12.69 -17.18
CA VAL A 87 13.99 -13.26 -18.08
C VAL A 87 13.87 -14.79 -18.02
N PRO A 88 13.89 -15.53 -19.14
CA PRO A 88 13.41 -16.92 -19.19
C PRO A 88 14.28 -18.00 -18.51
N ALA A 89 15.31 -17.68 -17.73
CA ALA A 89 16.26 -18.70 -17.25
C ALA A 89 16.90 -18.44 -15.88
N VAL A 90 16.94 -17.19 -15.44
CA VAL A 90 17.40 -16.74 -14.12
C VAL A 90 16.50 -15.55 -13.81
N VAL A 91 16.07 -15.37 -12.56
CA VAL A 91 15.35 -14.14 -12.15
C VAL A 91 16.38 -13.17 -11.58
N PRO A 92 17.06 -12.32 -12.41
CA PRO A 92 17.81 -11.21 -11.86
C PRO A 92 16.79 -10.21 -11.28
N TYR A 93 17.01 -9.75 -10.06
CA TYR A 93 16.21 -8.68 -9.49
C TYR A 93 16.70 -7.34 -10.05
N ILE A 94 15.78 -6.54 -10.60
CA ILE A 94 16.06 -5.15 -10.93
C ILE A 94 15.78 -4.32 -9.68
N PRO A 95 16.81 -3.68 -9.07
CA PRO A 95 16.58 -2.80 -7.94
C PRO A 95 15.77 -1.58 -8.41
N ARG A 96 14.64 -1.34 -7.74
CA ARG A 96 13.83 -0.13 -7.93
C ARG A 96 13.70 0.61 -6.61
N VAL A 97 13.63 1.93 -6.69
CA VAL A 97 13.51 2.78 -5.50
C VAL A 97 12.05 3.19 -5.32
N ALA A 98 11.57 3.08 -4.08
CA ALA A 98 10.25 3.50 -3.66
C ALA A 98 10.34 4.39 -2.41
N TYR A 99 9.39 5.31 -2.27
CA TYR A 99 9.16 6.04 -1.04
C TYR A 99 8.14 5.29 -0.19
N MET A 100 8.53 4.90 1.02
CA MET A 100 7.63 4.41 2.06
C MET A 100 7.18 5.58 2.93
N PHE A 101 5.89 5.68 3.18
CA PHE A 101 5.28 6.70 4.01
C PHE A 101 4.58 6.10 5.22
N ILE A 102 4.71 6.78 6.36
CA ILE A 102 3.91 6.55 7.56
C ILE A 102 3.18 7.86 7.88
N LEU A 103 1.86 7.83 7.83
CA LEU A 103 1.01 8.98 8.13
C LEU A 103 0.29 8.73 9.46
N ASN A 104 0.37 9.67 10.39
CA ASN A 104 -0.48 9.68 11.58
C ASN A 104 -1.46 10.83 11.43
N LEU A 105 -2.75 10.51 11.25
CA LEU A 105 -3.81 11.48 10.95
C LEU A 105 -4.82 11.51 12.09
N GLY A 106 -5.13 12.70 12.61
CA GLY A 106 -6.20 12.89 13.59
C GLY A 106 -7.50 13.27 12.90
N GLY A 107 -8.60 12.63 13.27
CA GLY A 107 -9.89 12.84 12.63
C GLY A 107 -11.04 12.16 13.35
N GLN A 108 -12.09 11.85 12.59
CA GLN A 108 -13.29 11.17 13.09
C GLN A 108 -13.71 10.08 12.11
N MET A 109 -14.28 8.99 12.63
CA MET A 109 -14.96 7.97 11.83
C MET A 109 -16.42 8.37 11.62
N LEU A 110 -16.89 8.38 10.38
CA LEU A 110 -18.23 8.82 10.01
C LEU A 110 -18.86 7.86 9.00
N TYR A 111 -20.18 7.71 9.05
CA TYR A 111 -20.94 7.03 8.00
C TYR A 111 -21.44 8.02 6.93
N PRO A 112 -21.77 7.53 5.72
CA PRO A 112 -22.37 8.37 4.67
C PRO A 112 -23.58 9.15 5.18
N GLY A 113 -23.53 10.48 5.04
CA GLY A 113 -24.59 11.39 5.49
C GLY A 113 -24.52 11.83 6.97
N GLN A 114 -23.56 11.32 7.74
CA GLN A 114 -23.39 11.72 9.14
C GLN A 114 -22.62 13.05 9.25
N GLN A 115 -23.09 13.93 10.14
CA GLN A 115 -22.36 15.15 10.47
C GLN A 115 -21.13 14.85 11.36
N PRO A 116 -20.01 15.58 11.19
CA PRO A 116 -18.86 15.48 12.08
C PRO A 116 -19.28 15.75 13.53
N GLY A 117 -18.88 14.88 14.46
CA GLY A 117 -19.35 14.96 15.85
C GLY A 117 -19.02 13.75 16.73
N GLY A 118 -18.41 12.71 16.17
CA GLY A 118 -17.97 11.53 16.92
C GLY A 118 -16.67 11.75 17.71
N PRO A 119 -16.25 10.74 18.51
CA PRO A 119 -14.98 10.77 19.20
C PRO A 119 -13.81 10.95 18.22
N ALA A 120 -12.83 11.75 18.61
CA ALA A 120 -11.62 11.94 17.82
C ALA A 120 -10.79 10.66 17.86
N VAL A 121 -10.34 10.21 16.69
CA VAL A 121 -9.48 9.04 16.52
C VAL A 121 -8.21 9.42 15.79
N VAL A 122 -7.13 8.69 16.08
CA VAL A 122 -5.88 8.78 15.32
C VAL A 122 -5.78 7.55 14.45
N VAL A 123 -5.62 7.74 13.15
CA VAL A 123 -5.38 6.66 12.19
C VAL A 123 -3.93 6.73 11.74
N ARG A 124 -3.21 5.61 11.92
CA ARG A 124 -1.91 5.40 11.29
C ARG A 124 -2.13 4.69 9.96
N ILE A 125 -1.55 5.23 8.90
CA ILE A 125 -1.57 4.65 7.57
C ILE A 125 -0.12 4.44 7.12
N ASN A 126 0.21 3.24 6.64
CA ASN A 126 1.47 2.97 5.96
C ASN A 126 1.17 2.65 4.50
N LEU A 127 1.99 3.15 3.60
CA LEU A 127 1.87 2.91 2.16
C LEU A 127 3.20 3.20 1.48
N ALA A 128 3.33 2.80 0.22
CA ALA A 128 4.50 3.15 -0.57
C ALA A 128 4.18 3.53 -2.01
N PHE A 129 5.05 4.35 -2.59
CA PHE A 129 5.00 4.80 -3.98
C PHE A 129 6.33 4.55 -4.67
N TRP A 130 6.31 4.21 -5.96
CA TRP A 130 7.53 4.24 -6.77
C TRP A 130 7.99 5.68 -6.95
N VAL A 131 9.31 5.94 -6.83
CA VAL A 131 9.89 7.30 -6.88
C VAL A 131 9.58 8.03 -8.19
N ASN A 132 9.40 7.29 -9.27
CA ASN A 132 9.17 7.80 -10.62
C ASN A 132 7.68 7.95 -10.98
N LEU A 133 6.75 7.70 -10.06
CA LEU A 133 5.31 7.82 -10.30
C LEU A 133 4.70 9.00 -9.52
N PRO A 134 3.65 9.64 -10.07
CA PRO A 134 2.86 10.61 -9.34
C PRO A 134 2.23 10.02 -8.06
N LEU A 135 2.12 10.83 -7.01
CA LEU A 135 1.54 10.45 -5.71
C LEU A 135 0.00 10.46 -5.74
N TYR A 136 -0.60 9.50 -6.45
CA TYR A 136 -2.06 9.29 -6.53
C TYR A 136 -2.43 7.91 -6.00
N ALA A 137 -3.65 7.72 -5.50
CA ALA A 137 -4.09 6.44 -4.91
C ALA A 137 -3.83 5.23 -5.84
N ALA A 138 -4.08 5.40 -7.15
CA ALA A 138 -3.84 4.38 -8.17
C ALA A 138 -2.37 3.93 -8.32
N ASN A 139 -1.41 4.72 -7.83
CA ASN A 139 0.03 4.43 -7.91
C ASN A 139 0.61 3.87 -6.61
N ILE A 140 -0.23 3.61 -5.60
CA ILE A 140 0.21 2.93 -4.37
C ILE A 140 0.69 1.53 -4.74
N ILE A 141 1.86 1.13 -4.24
CA ILE A 141 2.40 -0.21 -4.47
C ILE A 141 1.48 -1.23 -3.81
N SER A 142 0.94 -2.16 -4.60
CA SER A 142 0.05 -3.21 -4.11
C SER A 142 0.69 -3.98 -2.94
N GLY A 143 -0.10 -4.26 -1.91
CA GLY A 143 0.34 -4.95 -0.69
C GLY A 143 1.14 -4.09 0.29
N THR A 144 1.37 -2.80 0.02
CA THR A 144 2.05 -1.89 0.97
C THR A 144 1.10 -1.04 1.80
N PHE A 145 -0.15 -0.89 1.35
CA PHE A 145 -1.16 -0.15 2.08
C PHE A 145 -1.61 -0.93 3.33
N SER A 146 -1.57 -0.27 4.48
CA SER A 146 -2.11 -0.76 5.75
C SER A 146 -2.58 0.41 6.58
N SER A 147 -3.63 0.20 7.38
CA SER A 147 -4.15 1.23 8.28
C SER A 147 -4.60 0.63 9.60
N GLY A 148 -4.53 1.41 10.67
CA GLY A 148 -5.01 1.03 11.99
C GLY A 148 -5.30 2.26 12.85
N VAL A 149 -6.29 2.14 13.73
CA VAL A 149 -6.54 3.14 14.76
C VAL A 149 -5.44 2.99 15.82
N VAL A 150 -4.88 4.11 16.25
CA VAL A 150 -3.86 4.17 17.30
C VAL A 150 -4.54 4.74 18.54
N ASP A 151 -4.53 3.96 19.62
CA ASP A 151 -5.00 4.36 20.96
C ASP A 151 -4.03 5.36 21.62
#